data_AF-A0ABD5UH66-F1
#
_entry.id   AF-A0ABD5UH66-F1
#
_cell.length_a   1.000
_cell.length_b   1.000
_cell.length_c   1.000
_cell.angle_alpha   90.00
_cell.angle_beta   90.00
_cell.angle_gamma   90.00
#
_symmetry.space_group_name_H-M   'P 1'
#
loop_
_entity.id
_entity.type
_entity.pdbx_description
1 polymer ?
#
loop_
_entity_poly.entity_id
_entity_poly.type
_entity_poly.pdbx_seq_one_letter_code
_entity_poly.pdbx_strand_id
1 'polypeptide(L)'
;MSWDKESVLRASDTVGDNGTLWLLYLAGNTAVGVGKTSNAEQHIGSVRTLAQDGGLPDPGHSDVMSGYGNITRRVVEDADGNRSPINVDKKSNNLLQLTTLGKQLLTKLDRDERVELAVREQIGMDVDMPTEPWWPYGDPNEAFPIYMRTFAEHSVLDEDECKIEVVSSFECGKCHTDIEHSYKVLMRDGDLVNGWSRTVSVDCENPNCNLTFEHLVGDPHSEPAPK
;
A
#
# COMPACT_ATOMS: atom_id res chain seq x y z
N MET A 1 -19.85 -6.68 6.47
CA MET A 1 -19.62 -6.48 5.02
C MET A 1 -19.60 -7.87 4.40
N SER A 2 -20.31 -8.13 3.29
CA SER A 2 -20.52 -9.49 2.74
C SER A 2 -19.32 -10.10 2.00
N TRP A 3 -18.19 -9.38 1.97
CA TRP A 3 -16.95 -9.83 1.32
C TRP A 3 -15.95 -10.34 2.34
N ASP A 4 -15.57 -11.62 2.22
CA ASP A 4 -14.40 -12.20 2.87
C ASP A 4 -13.21 -12.29 1.91
N LYS A 5 -12.02 -12.63 2.44
CA LYS A 5 -10.79 -12.72 1.65
C LYS A 5 -10.95 -13.68 0.45
N GLU A 6 -11.55 -14.84 0.67
CA GLU A 6 -11.67 -15.88 -0.35
C GLU A 6 -12.59 -15.45 -1.50
N SER A 7 -13.68 -14.74 -1.20
CA SER A 7 -14.59 -14.20 -2.20
C SER A 7 -13.94 -13.06 -3.00
N VAL A 8 -13.11 -12.23 -2.38
CA VAL A 8 -12.33 -11.19 -3.09
C VAL A 8 -11.33 -11.81 -4.06
N LEU A 9 -10.58 -12.84 -3.64
CA LEU A 9 -9.61 -13.54 -4.50
C LEU A 9 -10.31 -14.26 -5.66
N ARG A 10 -11.47 -14.90 -5.40
CA ARG A 10 -12.30 -15.49 -6.46
C ARG A 10 -12.83 -14.44 -7.44
N ALA A 11 -13.19 -13.24 -6.96
CA ALA A 11 -13.60 -12.14 -7.82
C ALA A 11 -12.44 -11.66 -8.72
N SER A 12 -11.23 -11.55 -8.17
CA SER A 12 -9.99 -11.27 -8.91
C SER A 12 -9.75 -12.30 -10.02
N ASP A 13 -9.77 -13.60 -9.70
CA ASP A 13 -9.65 -14.69 -10.70
C ASP A 13 -10.73 -14.60 -11.77
N THR A 14 -11.96 -14.30 -11.35
CA THR A 14 -13.09 -14.19 -12.26
C THR A 14 -12.87 -13.08 -13.26
N VAL A 15 -12.32 -11.93 -12.88
CA VAL A 15 -12.05 -10.83 -13.83
C VAL A 15 -10.73 -10.94 -14.58
N GLY A 16 -9.82 -11.79 -14.09
CA GLY A 16 -8.47 -12.00 -14.62
C GLY A 16 -7.56 -10.78 -14.43
N ASP A 17 -6.27 -10.95 -14.70
CA ASP A 17 -5.21 -10.00 -14.32
C ASP A 17 -5.50 -8.54 -14.73
N ASN A 18 -5.86 -8.33 -16.00
CA ASN A 18 -6.20 -6.99 -16.49
C ASN A 18 -7.46 -6.41 -15.83
N GLY A 19 -8.42 -7.25 -15.44
CA GLY A 19 -9.60 -6.82 -14.68
C GLY A 19 -9.26 -6.51 -13.23
N THR A 20 -8.31 -7.25 -12.65
CA THR A 20 -7.80 -7.03 -11.30
C THR A 20 -7.01 -5.73 -11.19
N LEU A 21 -6.24 -5.35 -12.23
CA LEU A 21 -5.63 -4.02 -12.30
C LEU A 21 -6.67 -2.90 -12.17
N TRP A 22 -7.85 -3.06 -12.78
CA TRP A 22 -8.94 -2.12 -12.60
C TRP A 22 -9.52 -2.15 -11.18
N LEU A 23 -9.62 -3.32 -10.55
CA LEU A 23 -10.07 -3.43 -9.15
C LEU A 23 -9.13 -2.66 -8.22
N LEU A 24 -7.83 -2.88 -8.34
CA LEU A 24 -6.81 -2.20 -7.53
C LEU A 24 -6.81 -0.68 -7.78
N TYR A 25 -6.86 -0.27 -9.04
CA TYR A 25 -6.96 1.15 -9.41
C TYR A 25 -8.19 1.83 -8.79
N LEU A 26 -9.36 1.21 -8.91
CA LEU A 26 -10.62 1.78 -8.43
C LEU A 26 -10.75 1.72 -6.90
N ALA A 27 -10.10 0.76 -6.23
CA ALA A 27 -10.04 0.70 -4.77
C ALA A 27 -9.25 1.91 -4.23
N GLY A 28 -8.05 2.19 -4.75
CA GLY A 28 -7.27 3.37 -4.38
C GLY A 28 -7.81 4.70 -4.91
N ASN A 29 -8.86 4.67 -5.75
CA ASN A 29 -9.49 5.86 -6.34
C ASN A 29 -11.02 5.84 -6.16
N THR A 30 -11.48 5.69 -4.92
CA THR A 30 -12.91 5.55 -4.56
C THR A 30 -13.83 6.67 -5.05
N ALA A 31 -13.30 7.82 -5.45
CA ALA A 31 -14.06 8.91 -6.07
C ALA A 31 -14.52 8.62 -7.52
N VAL A 32 -13.88 7.67 -8.21
CA VAL A 32 -14.18 7.30 -9.60
C VAL A 32 -15.45 6.43 -9.66
N GLY A 33 -16.49 6.90 -10.35
CA GLY A 33 -17.76 6.16 -10.49
C GLY A 33 -18.69 6.22 -9.25
N VAL A 34 -18.34 7.00 -8.22
CA VAL A 34 -19.22 7.31 -7.09
C VAL A 34 -19.85 8.70 -7.30
N GLY A 35 -21.13 8.73 -7.68
CA GLY A 35 -21.91 9.97 -7.82
C GLY A 35 -21.77 10.70 -9.16
N LYS A 36 -20.65 10.53 -9.89
CA LYS A 36 -20.48 10.98 -11.28
C LYS A 36 -19.89 9.87 -12.15
N THR A 37 -20.38 9.78 -13.38
CA THR A 37 -19.90 8.80 -14.36
C THR A 37 -18.60 9.29 -14.99
N SER A 38 -17.54 8.48 -14.93
CA SER A 38 -16.26 8.75 -15.59
C SER A 38 -16.09 7.86 -16.81
N ASN A 39 -15.33 8.32 -17.82
CA ASN A 39 -15.02 7.51 -18.99
C ASN A 39 -13.73 6.70 -18.74
N ALA A 40 -13.79 5.38 -18.90
CA ALA A 40 -12.66 4.46 -18.70
C ALA A 40 -11.43 4.86 -19.54
N GLU A 41 -11.65 5.42 -20.74
CA GLU A 41 -10.58 5.90 -21.63
C GLU A 41 -9.66 6.92 -20.95
N GLN A 42 -10.21 7.74 -20.04
CA GLN A 42 -9.45 8.78 -19.33
C GLN A 42 -8.54 8.20 -18.24
N HIS A 43 -8.80 6.97 -17.80
CA HIS A 43 -8.10 6.32 -16.69
C HIS A 43 -7.08 5.28 -17.17
N ILE A 44 -7.01 5.00 -18.49
CA ILE A 44 -6.07 4.01 -19.05
C ILE A 44 -4.63 4.33 -18.66
N GLY A 45 -4.23 5.60 -18.74
CA GLY A 45 -2.89 6.03 -18.35
C GLY A 45 -2.58 5.65 -16.90
N SER A 46 -3.48 5.96 -15.97
CA SER A 46 -3.31 5.66 -14.55
C SER A 46 -3.30 4.16 -14.23
N VAL A 47 -4.12 3.37 -14.93
CA VAL A 47 -4.12 1.90 -14.77
C VAL A 47 -2.79 1.29 -15.26
N ARG A 48 -2.23 1.82 -16.34
CA ARG A 48 -0.90 1.41 -16.82
C ARG A 48 0.20 1.80 -15.86
N THR A 49 0.16 3.03 -15.35
CA THR A 49 1.11 3.50 -14.34
C THR A 49 1.06 2.62 -13.09
N LEU A 50 -0.13 2.28 -12.59
CA LEU A 50 -0.27 1.36 -11.46
C LEU A 50 0.39 0.00 -11.70
N ALA A 51 0.22 -0.57 -12.90
CA ALA A 51 0.84 -1.84 -13.26
C ALA A 51 2.38 -1.73 -13.25
N GLN A 52 2.92 -0.67 -13.86
CA GLN A 52 4.36 -0.42 -13.94
C GLN A 52 4.98 -0.15 -12.56
N ASP A 53 4.31 0.63 -11.72
CA ASP A 53 4.75 0.94 -10.35
C ASP A 53 4.77 -0.33 -9.48
N GLY A 54 3.89 -1.29 -9.75
CA GLY A 54 3.92 -2.61 -9.15
C GLY A 54 4.72 -3.64 -9.94
N GLY A 55 5.72 -3.24 -10.73
CA GLY A 55 6.67 -4.16 -11.36
C GLY A 55 6.16 -4.99 -12.55
N LEU A 56 4.91 -4.80 -12.97
CA LEU A 56 4.38 -5.51 -14.13
C LEU A 56 4.87 -4.90 -15.45
N PRO A 57 4.94 -5.71 -16.53
CA PRO A 57 5.14 -5.18 -17.87
C PRO A 57 4.04 -4.17 -18.22
N ASP A 58 4.42 -3.09 -18.90
CA ASP A 58 3.47 -2.05 -19.36
C ASP A 58 2.33 -2.68 -20.19
N PRO A 59 1.09 -2.70 -19.67
CA PRO A 59 -0.01 -3.31 -20.40
C PRO A 59 -0.43 -2.39 -21.56
N GLY A 60 -0.65 -2.98 -22.73
CA GLY A 60 -1.12 -2.23 -23.88
C GLY A 60 -2.51 -1.65 -23.64
N HIS A 61 -2.85 -0.60 -24.40
CA HIS A 61 -4.20 0.00 -24.35
C HIS A 61 -5.32 -1.05 -24.53
N SER A 62 -5.12 -2.02 -25.44
CA SER A 62 -6.06 -3.12 -25.66
C SER A 62 -6.24 -4.01 -24.45
N ASP A 63 -5.17 -4.24 -23.68
CA ASP A 63 -5.18 -5.12 -22.51
C ASP A 63 -5.93 -4.46 -21.36
N VAL A 64 -5.67 -3.17 -21.14
CA VAL A 64 -6.39 -2.35 -20.16
C VAL A 64 -7.88 -2.27 -20.50
N MET A 65 -8.23 -2.05 -21.77
CA MET A 65 -9.64 -2.01 -22.19
C MET A 65 -10.31 -3.39 -22.15
N SER A 66 -9.56 -4.47 -22.37
CA SER A 66 -10.02 -5.83 -22.13
C SER A 66 -10.36 -6.05 -20.64
N GLY A 67 -9.52 -5.53 -19.74
CA GLY A 67 -9.77 -5.50 -18.30
C GLY A 67 -11.05 -4.76 -17.92
N TYR A 68 -11.28 -3.58 -18.50
CA TYR A 68 -12.53 -2.84 -18.34
C TYR A 68 -13.74 -3.67 -18.82
N GLY A 69 -13.58 -4.35 -19.96
CA GLY A 69 -14.59 -5.27 -20.48
C GLY A 69 -14.86 -6.46 -19.57
N ASN A 70 -13.88 -6.92 -18.79
CA ASN A 70 -14.05 -8.01 -17.83
C ASN A 70 -14.83 -7.56 -16.60
N ILE A 71 -14.48 -6.43 -15.98
CA ILE A 71 -15.21 -5.90 -14.80
C ILE A 71 -16.67 -5.52 -15.14
N THR A 72 -16.97 -5.27 -16.42
CA THR A 72 -18.32 -4.93 -16.91
C THR A 72 -19.16 -6.16 -17.23
N ARG A 73 -18.56 -7.24 -17.76
CA ARG A 73 -19.31 -8.40 -18.30
C ARG A 73 -19.27 -9.63 -17.40
N ARG A 74 -18.22 -9.81 -16.62
CA ARG A 74 -18.05 -11.01 -15.78
C ARG A 74 -18.76 -10.82 -14.45
N VAL A 75 -19.49 -11.85 -14.03
CA VAL A 75 -20.30 -11.84 -12.82
C VAL A 75 -19.47 -12.38 -11.67
N VAL A 76 -19.26 -11.56 -10.64
CA VAL A 76 -18.60 -11.96 -9.39
C VAL A 76 -19.64 -12.31 -8.33
N GLU A 77 -19.22 -13.04 -7.30
CA GLU A 77 -20.08 -13.54 -6.23
C GLU A 77 -19.45 -13.19 -4.86
N ASP A 78 -20.24 -12.66 -3.93
CA ASP A 78 -19.80 -12.40 -2.55
C ASP A 78 -20.01 -13.62 -1.62
N ALA A 79 -19.63 -13.51 -0.34
CA ALA A 79 -19.72 -14.63 0.60
C ALA A 79 -21.17 -15.05 0.92
N ASP A 80 -22.12 -14.14 0.69
CA ASP A 80 -23.55 -14.39 0.90
C ASP A 80 -24.23 -14.95 -0.37
N GLY A 81 -23.48 -15.17 -1.46
CA GLY A 81 -23.98 -15.71 -2.73
C GLY A 81 -24.64 -14.68 -3.64
N ASN A 82 -24.50 -13.37 -3.37
CA ASN A 82 -25.01 -12.31 -4.24
C ASN A 82 -24.14 -12.18 -5.49
N ARG A 83 -24.79 -12.08 -6.67
CA ARG A 83 -24.09 -12.12 -7.96
C ARG A 83 -24.33 -10.86 -8.78
N SER A 84 -23.26 -10.19 -9.19
CA SER A 84 -23.33 -9.01 -10.06
C SER A 84 -21.99 -8.77 -10.76
N PRO A 85 -21.94 -8.13 -11.95
CA PRO A 85 -20.71 -7.52 -12.41
C PRO A 85 -20.30 -6.36 -11.50
N ILE A 86 -19.04 -5.95 -11.59
CA ILE A 86 -18.48 -4.84 -10.80
C ILE A 86 -18.95 -3.50 -11.37
N ASN A 87 -18.93 -3.37 -12.69
CA ASN A 87 -19.38 -2.19 -13.42
C ASN A 87 -20.74 -2.42 -14.10
N VAL A 88 -21.59 -1.40 -14.15
CA VAL A 88 -22.88 -1.46 -14.86
C VAL A 88 -22.62 -1.41 -16.36
N ASP A 89 -23.12 -2.42 -17.09
CA ASP A 89 -23.10 -2.41 -18.56
C ASP A 89 -24.08 -1.36 -19.12
N LYS A 90 -23.55 -0.16 -19.40
CA LYS A 90 -24.22 0.85 -20.22
C LYS A 90 -23.56 0.86 -21.60
N LYS A 91 -24.25 0.22 -22.55
CA LYS A 91 -23.88 -0.05 -23.96
C LYS A 91 -23.27 1.08 -24.81
N SER A 92 -23.02 2.29 -24.31
CA SER A 92 -22.74 3.43 -25.20
C SER A 92 -21.52 4.30 -24.93
N ASN A 93 -20.74 4.22 -23.84
CA ASN A 93 -19.69 5.24 -23.62
C ASN A 93 -18.48 4.82 -22.73
N ASN A 94 -18.17 3.53 -22.59
CA ASN A 94 -17.07 3.06 -21.72
C ASN A 94 -17.13 3.68 -20.30
N LEU A 95 -18.34 3.72 -19.74
CA LEU A 95 -18.62 4.45 -18.51
C LEU A 95 -18.34 3.59 -17.26
N LEU A 96 -17.60 4.17 -16.32
CA LEU A 96 -17.41 3.64 -14.98
C LEU A 96 -18.59 4.09 -14.11
N GLN A 97 -19.49 3.14 -13.85
CA GLN A 97 -20.58 3.25 -12.91
C GLN A 97 -20.69 1.94 -12.14
N LEU A 98 -20.15 1.92 -10.92
CA LEU A 98 -20.08 0.71 -10.11
C LEU A 98 -21.46 0.24 -9.64
N THR A 99 -21.67 -1.08 -9.65
CA THR A 99 -22.81 -1.70 -8.98
C THR A 99 -22.68 -1.57 -7.46
N THR A 100 -23.76 -1.76 -6.70
CA THR A 100 -23.68 -1.79 -5.23
C THR A 100 -22.68 -2.84 -4.75
N LEU A 101 -22.70 -4.01 -5.39
CA LEU A 101 -21.80 -5.11 -5.07
C LEU A 101 -20.33 -4.75 -5.38
N GLY A 102 -20.08 -4.14 -6.55
CA GLY A 102 -18.77 -3.65 -6.95
C GLY A 102 -18.21 -2.59 -5.99
N LYS A 103 -19.04 -1.65 -5.53
CA LYS A 103 -18.62 -0.65 -4.52
C LYS A 103 -18.19 -1.29 -3.21
N GLN A 104 -18.94 -2.29 -2.75
CA GLN A 104 -18.61 -3.01 -1.52
C GLN A 104 -17.31 -3.81 -1.64
N LEU A 105 -17.08 -4.44 -2.80
CA LEU A 105 -15.82 -5.13 -3.11
C LEU A 105 -14.63 -4.17 -3.04
N LEU A 106 -14.73 -3.02 -3.72
CA LEU A 106 -13.64 -2.02 -3.72
C LEU A 106 -13.40 -1.42 -2.33
N THR A 107 -14.46 -1.20 -1.56
CA THR A 107 -14.35 -0.74 -0.16
C THR A 107 -13.66 -1.80 0.71
N LYS A 108 -13.85 -3.10 0.42
CA LYS A 108 -13.16 -4.18 1.14
C LYS A 108 -11.68 -4.23 0.78
N LEU A 109 -11.34 -4.06 -0.50
CA LEU A 109 -9.95 -3.99 -0.97
C LEU A 109 -9.21 -2.80 -0.36
N ASP A 110 -9.79 -1.60 -0.44
CA ASP A 110 -9.24 -0.35 0.09
C ASP A 110 -8.98 -0.37 1.62
N ARG A 111 -9.78 -1.12 2.38
CA ARG A 111 -9.71 -1.14 3.86
C ARG A 111 -8.92 -2.29 4.46
N ASP A 112 -8.54 -3.28 3.65
CA ASP A 112 -7.90 -4.51 4.14
C ASP A 112 -6.62 -4.78 3.35
N GLU A 113 -5.54 -4.17 3.81
CA GLU A 113 -4.20 -4.24 3.21
C GLU A 113 -3.76 -5.69 2.97
N ARG A 114 -4.11 -6.63 3.85
CA ARG A 114 -3.78 -8.06 3.67
C ARG A 114 -4.52 -8.70 2.50
N VAL A 115 -5.73 -8.22 2.21
CA VAL A 115 -6.50 -8.68 1.05
C VAL A 115 -5.98 -8.01 -0.22
N GLU A 116 -5.65 -6.72 -0.16
CA GLU A 116 -5.04 -6.00 -1.28
C GLU A 116 -3.70 -6.63 -1.70
N LEU A 117 -2.80 -6.89 -0.74
CA LEU A 117 -1.52 -7.56 -0.98
C LEU A 117 -1.71 -8.92 -1.64
N ALA A 118 -2.62 -9.75 -1.13
CA ALA A 118 -2.91 -11.06 -1.71
C ALA A 118 -3.44 -10.97 -3.15
N VAL A 119 -4.21 -9.92 -3.47
CA VAL A 119 -4.69 -9.66 -4.84
C VAL A 119 -3.58 -9.17 -5.76
N ARG A 120 -2.66 -8.33 -5.26
CA ARG A 120 -1.47 -7.88 -5.99
C ARG A 120 -0.52 -9.04 -6.30
N GLU A 121 -0.26 -9.91 -5.31
CA GLU A 121 0.52 -11.14 -5.47
C GLU A 121 -0.07 -12.08 -6.54
N GLN A 122 -1.40 -12.22 -6.54
CA GLN A 122 -2.11 -13.12 -7.48
C GLN A 122 -1.89 -12.75 -8.94
N ILE A 123 -1.71 -11.45 -9.24
CA ILE A 123 -1.45 -10.97 -10.61
C ILE A 123 0.04 -10.76 -10.89
N GLY A 124 0.91 -11.15 -9.96
CA GLY A 124 2.36 -11.06 -10.10
C GLY A 124 2.90 -9.64 -10.03
N MET A 125 2.19 -8.70 -9.39
CA MET A 125 2.79 -7.42 -9.04
C MET A 125 3.91 -7.65 -8.03
N ASP A 126 5.00 -6.91 -8.20
CA ASP A 126 6.02 -6.72 -7.17
C ASP A 126 5.34 -6.04 -5.99
N VAL A 127 4.85 -6.86 -5.08
CA VAL A 127 4.50 -6.40 -3.75
C VAL A 127 5.82 -6.15 -3.04
N ASP A 128 6.08 -4.89 -2.72
CA ASP A 128 6.81 -4.59 -1.50
C ASP A 128 5.99 -5.20 -0.37
N MET A 129 6.16 -6.50 -0.13
CA MET A 129 5.86 -7.08 1.17
C MET A 129 6.55 -6.10 2.12
N PRO A 130 5.84 -5.49 3.10
CA PRO A 130 6.52 -4.71 4.12
C PRO A 130 7.65 -5.62 4.60
N THR A 131 8.88 -5.22 4.27
CA THR A 131 10.02 -6.09 4.48
C THR A 131 10.01 -6.32 5.96
N GLU A 132 9.85 -7.58 6.39
CA GLU A 132 10.12 -7.90 7.78
C GLU A 132 11.49 -7.28 8.07
N PRO A 133 11.62 -6.48 9.13
CA PRO A 133 12.82 -5.69 9.36
C PRO A 133 14.02 -6.61 9.25
N TRP A 134 14.83 -6.41 8.21
CA TRP A 134 15.97 -7.26 7.95
C TRP A 134 17.11 -6.82 8.86
N TRP A 135 17.39 -7.61 9.88
CA TRP A 135 18.50 -7.39 10.80
C TRP A 135 19.74 -8.11 10.27
N PRO A 136 20.91 -7.45 10.23
CA PRO A 136 22.13 -8.04 9.68
C PRO A 136 22.69 -9.25 10.46
N TYR A 137 22.06 -9.68 11.56
CA TYR A 137 22.52 -10.80 12.41
C TYR A 137 21.42 -11.75 12.90
N GLY A 138 20.35 -11.93 12.11
CA GLY A 138 19.21 -12.80 12.47
C GLY A 138 18.11 -12.05 13.22
N ASP A 139 16.97 -12.73 13.43
CA ASP A 139 15.76 -12.16 14.04
C ASP A 139 16.08 -11.22 15.20
N PRO A 140 15.35 -10.10 15.36
CA PRO A 140 15.54 -9.19 16.48
C PRO A 140 15.37 -10.01 17.76
N ASN A 141 16.48 -10.25 18.44
CA ASN A 141 16.42 -10.82 19.76
C ASN A 141 15.71 -9.76 20.64
N GLU A 142 14.66 -10.17 21.35
CA GLU A 142 13.89 -9.32 22.27
C GLU A 142 14.78 -8.54 23.26
N ALA A 143 16.04 -8.95 23.41
CA ALA A 143 17.07 -8.27 24.19
C ALA A 143 17.57 -6.91 23.64
N PHE A 144 17.31 -6.54 22.36
CA PHE A 144 17.87 -5.32 21.75
C PHE A 144 16.80 -4.42 21.09
N PRO A 145 15.93 -3.77 21.89
CA PRO A 145 14.92 -2.86 21.36
C PRO A 145 15.54 -1.57 20.78
N ILE A 146 15.20 -1.22 19.54
CA ILE A 146 15.39 0.15 19.04
C ILE A 146 14.31 1.03 19.65
N TYR A 147 14.71 2.11 20.31
CA TYR A 147 13.80 3.14 20.80
C TYR A 147 13.66 4.25 19.77
N MET A 148 12.43 4.54 19.34
CA MET A 148 12.13 5.67 18.48
C MET A 148 11.41 6.78 19.25
N ARG A 149 11.86 8.03 19.09
CA ARG A 149 11.22 9.22 19.67
C ARG A 149 11.00 10.26 18.57
N THR A 150 9.83 10.89 18.55
CA THR A 150 9.49 11.92 17.55
C THR A 150 9.16 13.26 18.18
N PHE A 151 9.65 14.33 17.56
CA PHE A 151 9.41 15.71 17.95
C PHE A 151 8.89 16.49 16.74
N ALA A 152 7.68 17.03 16.83
CA ALA A 152 7.16 17.96 15.83
C ALA A 152 7.49 19.39 16.27
N GLU A 153 7.99 20.21 15.35
CA GLU A 153 8.28 21.63 15.62
C GLU A 153 6.96 22.44 15.84
N HIS A 154 5.87 22.01 15.18
CA HIS A 154 4.53 22.63 15.23
C HIS A 154 3.41 21.58 15.26
N SER A 155 2.16 22.01 15.47
CA SER A 155 1.00 21.10 15.46
C SER A 155 0.81 20.51 14.06
N VAL A 156 0.96 19.19 13.96
CA VAL A 156 0.88 18.43 12.69
C VAL A 156 -0.49 18.55 12.02
N LEU A 157 -1.53 18.88 12.79
CA LEU A 157 -2.92 18.95 12.31
C LEU A 157 -3.32 20.35 11.80
N ASP A 158 -2.51 21.38 12.09
CA ASP A 158 -2.87 22.78 11.85
C ASP A 158 -2.04 23.45 10.75
N GLU A 159 -1.07 22.74 10.15
CA GLU A 159 -0.17 23.29 9.13
C GLU A 159 -0.16 22.47 7.84
N ASP A 160 -0.12 23.18 6.71
CA ASP A 160 -0.04 22.59 5.36
C ASP A 160 1.26 21.80 5.16
N GLU A 161 2.35 22.15 5.86
CA GLU A 161 3.59 21.39 5.90
C GLU A 161 4.21 21.37 7.30
N CYS A 162 4.62 20.21 7.79
CA CYS A 162 5.26 20.06 9.10
C CYS A 162 6.52 19.19 9.01
N LYS A 163 7.58 19.56 9.74
CA LYS A 163 8.78 18.73 9.88
C LYS A 163 8.76 18.00 11.22
N ILE A 164 8.92 16.69 11.15
CA ILE A 164 9.05 15.82 12.32
C ILE A 164 10.51 15.38 12.41
N GLU A 165 11.15 15.67 13.54
CA GLU A 165 12.44 15.09 13.91
C GLU A 165 12.21 13.73 14.58
N VAL A 166 12.90 12.71 14.11
CA VAL A 166 12.85 11.36 14.65
C VAL A 166 14.24 10.97 15.12
N VAL A 167 14.31 10.42 16.34
CA VAL A 167 15.54 9.93 16.97
C VAL A 167 15.39 8.44 17.20
N SER A 168 16.25 7.65 16.57
CA SER A 168 16.42 6.21 16.83
C SER A 168 17.58 6.00 17.79
N SER A 169 17.42 5.15 18.81
CA SER A 169 18.46 4.82 19.78
C SER A 169 18.52 3.31 20.03
N PHE A 170 19.71 2.73 19.96
CA PHE A 170 19.95 1.31 20.25
C PHE A 170 21.39 1.02 20.68
N GLU A 171 21.60 -0.10 21.35
CA GLU A 171 22.92 -0.52 21.81
C GLU A 171 23.66 -1.31 20.71
N CYS A 172 24.92 -0.97 20.45
CA CYS A 172 25.78 -1.73 19.54
C CYS A 172 26.04 -3.14 20.09
N GLY A 173 25.56 -4.17 19.39
CA GLY A 173 25.74 -5.57 19.82
C GLY A 173 27.19 -6.08 19.89
N LYS A 174 28.18 -5.33 19.38
CA LYS A 174 29.61 -5.69 19.43
C LYS A 174 30.38 -5.00 20.55
N CYS A 175 30.15 -3.71 20.76
CA CYS A 175 30.93 -2.90 21.70
C CYS A 175 30.10 -2.27 22.82
N HIS A 176 28.79 -2.56 22.86
CA HIS A 176 27.87 -2.09 23.90
C HIS A 176 27.81 -0.56 24.04
N THR A 177 28.17 0.15 22.97
CA THR A 177 28.05 1.61 22.89
C THR A 177 26.67 1.97 22.40
N ASP A 178 26.01 2.91 23.06
CA ASP A 178 24.74 3.46 22.62
C ASP A 178 24.93 4.22 21.30
N ILE A 179 24.09 3.92 20.32
CA ILE A 179 24.06 4.57 19.02
C ILE A 179 22.76 5.36 18.96
N GLU A 180 22.87 6.67 18.77
CA GLU A 180 21.73 7.54 18.47
C GLU A 180 21.85 8.10 17.06
N HIS A 181 20.73 8.15 16.35
CA HIS A 181 20.67 8.70 15.00
C HIS A 181 19.40 9.52 14.83
N SER A 182 19.56 10.75 14.37
CA SER A 182 18.47 11.71 14.18
C SER A 182 18.25 12.00 12.71
N TYR A 183 16.99 12.00 12.29
CA TYR A 183 16.60 12.35 10.92
C TYR A 183 15.30 13.13 10.87
N LYS A 184 15.14 13.93 9.83
CA LYS A 184 13.91 14.71 9.60
C LYS A 184 13.03 14.05 8.54
N VAL A 185 11.73 14.13 8.80
CA VAL A 185 10.64 13.66 7.95
C VAL A 185 9.74 14.86 7.64
N LEU A 186 9.24 14.97 6.41
CA LEU A 186 8.39 16.07 5.95
C LEU A 186 6.96 15.56 5.71
N MET A 187 6.01 16.17 6.40
CA MET A 187 4.57 16.02 6.17
C MET A 187 4.04 17.21 5.37
N ARG A 188 3.06 16.95 4.50
CA ARG A 188 2.25 17.93 3.78
C ARG A 188 0.79 17.50 3.79
N ASP A 189 -0.13 18.40 4.14
CA ASP A 189 -1.58 18.16 4.20
C ASP A 189 -1.98 16.95 5.09
N GLY A 190 -1.19 16.64 6.11
CA GLY A 190 -1.38 15.48 6.98
C GLY A 190 -0.78 14.17 6.46
N ASP A 191 -0.23 14.16 5.25
CA ASP A 191 0.41 13.00 4.62
C ASP A 191 1.94 13.17 4.54
N LEU A 192 2.70 12.09 4.36
CA LEU A 192 4.13 12.21 4.11
C LEU A 192 4.46 12.59 2.66
N VAL A 193 5.43 13.49 2.52
CA VAL A 193 5.95 13.90 1.20
C VAL A 193 6.87 12.85 0.58
N ASN A 194 7.55 12.02 1.39
CA ASN A 194 8.41 10.91 0.93
C ASN A 194 8.12 9.67 1.77
N GLY A 195 7.93 8.50 1.15
CA GLY A 195 7.53 7.25 1.81
C GLY A 195 8.31 6.91 3.08
N TRP A 196 7.59 6.38 4.08
CA TRP A 196 8.08 6.09 5.44
C TRP A 196 9.20 5.03 5.51
N SER A 197 9.40 4.21 4.47
CA SER A 197 10.38 3.12 4.47
C SER A 197 11.67 3.51 3.74
N ARG A 198 12.46 4.41 4.33
CA ARG A 198 13.87 4.54 3.93
C ARG A 198 14.76 3.78 4.90
N THR A 199 15.64 2.94 4.35
CA THR A 199 16.77 2.40 5.10
C THR A 199 17.73 3.53 5.39
N VAL A 200 18.12 3.68 6.66
CA VAL A 200 19.15 4.63 7.05
C VAL A 200 20.31 3.88 7.70
N SER A 201 21.52 4.26 7.28
CA SER A 201 22.76 3.70 7.79
C SER A 201 23.37 4.66 8.83
N VAL A 202 23.81 4.11 9.97
CA VAL A 202 24.52 4.83 11.04
C VAL A 202 25.75 4.06 11.46
N ASP A 203 26.88 4.75 11.56
CA ASP A 203 28.13 4.16 12.03
C ASP A 203 28.18 4.13 13.55
N CYS A 204 28.72 3.05 14.11
CA CYS A 204 29.07 3.01 15.53
C CYS A 204 30.17 4.03 15.82
N GLU A 205 29.90 4.96 16.73
CA GLU A 205 30.86 6.02 17.10
C GLU A 205 32.10 5.49 17.82
N ASN A 206 32.09 4.22 18.29
CA ASN A 206 33.25 3.60 18.91
C ASN A 206 34.34 3.35 17.84
N PRO A 207 35.52 4.01 17.93
CA PRO A 207 36.56 3.94 16.90
C PRO A 207 37.16 2.55 16.67
N ASN A 208 36.94 1.63 17.62
CA ASN A 208 37.42 0.25 17.54
C ASN A 208 36.35 -0.73 17.03
N CYS A 209 35.11 -0.28 16.82
CA CYS A 209 33.99 -1.12 16.41
C CYS A 209 33.88 -1.24 14.88
N ASN A 210 33.99 -0.11 14.16
CA ASN A 210 33.90 0.00 12.69
C ASN A 210 32.70 -0.77 12.09
N LEU A 211 31.57 -0.75 12.78
CA LEU A 211 30.32 -1.33 12.28
C LEU A 211 29.40 -0.21 11.82
N THR A 212 28.78 -0.42 10.65
CA THR A 212 27.66 0.37 10.15
C THR A 212 26.39 -0.43 10.38
N PHE A 213 25.38 0.22 10.93
CA PHE A 213 24.06 -0.35 11.20
C PHE A 213 23.06 0.26 10.25
N GLU A 214 22.17 -0.57 9.71
CA GLU A 214 21.06 -0.11 8.90
C GLU A 214 19.75 -0.37 9.66
N HIS A 215 18.86 0.62 9.71
CA HIS A 215 17.53 0.46 10.29
C HIS A 215 16.47 1.14 9.41
N LEU A 216 15.26 0.61 9.48
CA LEU A 216 14.09 1.16 8.81
C LEU A 216 13.43 2.22 9.69
N VAL A 217 13.01 3.30 9.04
CA VAL A 217 12.13 4.31 9.62
C VAL A 217 10.69 3.76 9.65
N GLY A 218 9.98 3.92 10.77
CA GLY A 218 8.61 3.44 10.98
C GLY A 218 7.64 4.51 11.51
N ASP A 219 6.33 4.23 11.41
CA ASP A 219 5.22 5.13 11.73
C ASP A 219 5.14 5.52 13.23
N PRO A 220 5.16 6.82 13.58
CA PRO A 220 5.06 7.30 14.96
C PRO A 220 3.68 7.11 15.61
N HIS A 221 2.64 6.79 14.85
CA HIS A 221 1.30 6.50 15.38
C HIS A 221 1.11 5.04 15.79
N SER A 222 2.11 4.18 15.53
CA SER A 222 2.13 2.80 15.97
C SER A 222 2.52 2.73 17.46
N GLU A 223 1.55 2.51 18.36
CA GLU A 223 1.89 2.15 19.74
C GLU A 223 2.66 0.82 19.76
N PRO A 224 3.82 0.73 20.43
CA PRO A 224 4.51 -0.53 20.63
C PRO A 224 3.67 -1.43 21.55
N ALA A 225 2.95 -2.38 20.97
CA ALA A 225 2.23 -3.41 21.70
C ALA A 225 3.19 -4.57 22.07
N PRO A 226 3.33 -4.95 23.34
CA PRO A 226 4.20 -6.03 23.75
C PRO A 226 3.64 -7.40 23.35
N LYS A 227 4.54 -8.36 23.11
CA LYS A 227 4.27 -9.78 23.35
C LYS A 227 4.94 -10.20 24.64
#